data_AF-Q06368-F1
#
_entry.id   AF-Q06368-F1
#
_cell.length_a   1.000
_cell.length_b   1.000
_cell.length_c   1.000
_cell.angle_alpha   90.00
_cell.angle_beta   90.00
_cell.angle_gamma   90.00
#
_symmetry.space_group_name_H-M   'P 1'
#
loop_
_entity.id
_entity.type
_entity.pdbx_description
1 polymer ?
#
loop_
_entity_poly.entity_id
_entity_poly.type
_entity_poly.pdbx_seq_one_letter_code
_entity_poly.pdbx_strand_id
1 'polypeptide(L)'
;IFDYFESLTGDKKKKAAEELQQGCLMALSEIIGNEKMLMLKEIKDSGADPEQIEDMLKLVVDKEKKKRIDEYPPVCRKIYAAMNERRKRNDHNLESYFQTYLSWLTDAQKDEIKKMKEEGKSKMDIQKKIFDYFESLTGDKKKKAAEELQEGCRMALREIVGEEKWTVMRQMKDSATPKELSMKVEEMFKDVVDKDKKEKIDEYAPVCRKIFAVIHERRKRNDHNLESYFQTYLSWLTDAQKDEIKKMKEEGKSKMDIQKKIFDYFESLTGDKKKKAAEELQQGCLMALSEIIGNEKMLMLKEIKDSGADPEQIRMKVEDMLKLVVNKEKS
;
A
#
# COMPACT_ATOMS: atom_id res chain seq x y z
N ILE A 1 12.66 -15.11 40.18
CA ILE A 1 12.33 -14.05 39.19
C ILE A 1 10.99 -14.34 38.52
N PHE A 2 10.77 -15.55 38.02
CA PHE A 2 9.52 -15.90 37.33
C PHE A 2 8.28 -15.87 38.25
N ASP A 3 8.35 -16.46 39.44
CA ASP A 3 7.24 -16.41 40.41
C ASP A 3 6.90 -14.97 40.85
N TYR A 4 7.93 -14.13 40.94
CA TYR A 4 7.78 -12.70 41.17
C TYR A 4 7.06 -12.02 40.01
N PHE A 5 7.42 -12.31 38.76
CA PHE A 5 6.71 -11.81 37.57
C PHE A 5 5.23 -12.23 37.53
N GLU A 6 4.92 -13.49 37.87
CA GLU A 6 3.53 -13.97 37.90
C GLU A 6 2.69 -13.24 38.95
N SER A 7 3.29 -12.90 40.10
CA SER A 7 2.66 -12.14 41.18
C SER A 7 2.40 -10.66 40.85
N LEU A 8 3.06 -10.09 39.83
CA LEU A 8 2.85 -8.70 39.42
C LEU A 8 1.51 -8.53 38.70
N THR A 9 0.91 -7.34 38.85
CA THR A 9 -0.30 -6.91 38.16
C THR A 9 -0.14 -5.49 37.60
N GLY A 10 -1.03 -5.09 36.69
CA GLY A 10 -1.08 -3.73 36.12
C GLY A 10 0.23 -3.27 35.45
N ASP A 11 0.56 -1.98 35.60
CA ASP A 11 1.72 -1.35 34.96
C ASP A 11 3.07 -1.92 35.42
N LYS A 12 3.13 -2.48 36.64
CA LYS A 12 4.34 -3.15 37.14
C LYS A 12 4.61 -4.44 36.38
N LYS A 13 3.57 -5.24 36.11
CA LYS A 13 3.68 -6.44 35.28
C LYS A 13 4.08 -6.09 33.84
N LYS A 14 3.56 -4.97 33.32
CA LYS A 14 3.92 -4.41 32.00
C LYS A 14 5.42 -4.12 31.90
N LYS A 15 5.96 -3.31 32.82
CA LYS A 15 7.38 -2.90 32.76
C LYS A 15 8.30 -4.11 32.91
N ALA A 16 7.96 -5.03 33.83
CA ALA A 16 8.68 -6.28 34.00
C ALA A 16 8.62 -7.17 32.75
N ALA A 17 7.48 -7.26 32.06
CA ALA A 17 7.37 -8.03 30.82
C ALA A 17 8.25 -7.46 29.69
N GLU A 18 8.31 -6.14 29.55
CA GLU A 18 9.13 -5.45 28.53
C GLU A 18 10.63 -5.65 28.80
N GLU A 19 11.06 -5.51 30.05
CA GLU A 19 12.45 -5.75 30.47
C GLU A 19 12.85 -7.23 30.31
N LEU A 20 11.97 -8.15 30.73
CA LEU A 20 12.23 -9.59 30.60
C LEU A 20 12.19 -10.06 29.13
N GLN A 21 11.39 -9.43 28.26
CA GLN A 21 11.39 -9.72 26.83
C GLN A 21 12.72 -9.32 26.19
N GLN A 22 13.27 -8.17 26.54
CA GLN A 22 14.60 -7.77 26.07
C GLN A 22 15.68 -8.73 26.58
N GLY A 23 15.59 -9.15 27.84
CA GLY A 23 16.44 -10.21 28.38
C GLY A 23 16.33 -11.52 27.59
N CYS A 24 15.10 -11.92 27.23
CA CYS A 24 14.85 -13.06 26.37
C CYS A 24 15.53 -12.88 25.00
N LEU A 25 15.34 -11.74 24.32
CA LEU A 25 15.94 -11.49 22.99
C LEU A 25 17.47 -11.52 23.03
N MET A 26 18.08 -10.94 24.07
CA MET A 26 19.54 -10.95 24.23
C MET A 26 20.07 -12.38 24.43
N ALA A 27 19.44 -13.16 25.30
CA ALA A 27 19.82 -14.56 25.51
C ALA A 27 19.61 -15.42 24.25
N LEU A 28 18.54 -15.17 23.47
CA LEU A 28 18.35 -15.78 22.15
C LEU A 28 19.51 -15.42 21.21
N SER A 29 19.91 -14.14 21.17
CA SER A 29 21.03 -13.65 20.34
C SER A 29 22.35 -14.32 20.68
N GLU A 30 22.64 -14.55 21.97
CA GLU A 30 23.82 -15.30 22.40
C GLU A 30 23.78 -16.76 21.95
N ILE A 31 22.59 -17.36 21.91
CA ILE A 31 22.39 -18.77 21.55
C ILE A 31 22.52 -18.95 20.02
N ILE A 32 21.70 -18.24 19.24
CA ILE A 32 21.58 -18.47 17.78
C ILE A 32 22.46 -17.55 16.93
N GLY A 33 23.05 -16.51 17.52
CA GLY A 33 23.88 -15.52 16.82
C GLY A 33 23.06 -14.37 16.21
N ASN A 34 23.73 -13.22 16.04
CA ASN A 34 23.09 -11.96 15.58
C ASN A 34 22.47 -12.06 14.18
N GLU A 35 23.05 -12.87 13.29
CA GLU A 35 22.56 -13.06 11.92
C GLU A 35 21.19 -13.75 11.89
N LYS A 36 21.01 -14.82 12.68
CA LYS A 36 19.71 -15.51 12.83
C LYS A 36 18.70 -14.66 13.60
N MET A 37 19.16 -13.77 14.48
CA MET A 37 18.30 -12.79 15.16
C MET A 37 17.77 -11.70 14.23
N LEU A 38 18.56 -11.26 13.24
CA LEU A 38 18.10 -10.33 12.21
C LEU A 38 16.97 -10.95 11.39
N MET A 39 17.12 -12.21 10.97
CA MET A 39 16.04 -12.96 10.30
C MET A 39 14.79 -13.05 11.19
N LEU A 40 14.93 -13.36 12.49
CA LEU A 40 13.80 -13.39 13.42
C LEU A 40 13.14 -12.01 13.62
N LYS A 41 13.91 -10.93 13.56
CA LYS A 41 13.39 -9.56 13.69
C LYS A 41 12.58 -9.17 12.44
N GLU A 42 13.09 -9.47 11.25
CA GLU A 42 12.37 -9.30 9.98
C GLU A 42 11.10 -10.17 9.92
N ILE A 43 11.15 -11.38 10.46
CA ILE A 43 10.01 -12.30 10.60
C ILE A 43 8.99 -11.80 11.65
N LYS A 44 9.44 -11.20 12.76
CA LYS A 44 8.60 -10.60 13.81
C LYS A 44 7.91 -9.31 13.34
N ASP A 45 8.60 -8.47 12.60
CA ASP A 45 8.06 -7.22 12.03
C ASP A 45 7.10 -7.50 10.86
N SER A 46 7.20 -8.69 10.24
CA SER A 46 6.24 -9.20 9.24
C SER A 46 5.07 -10.02 9.84
N GLY A 47 4.98 -10.10 11.17
CA GLY A 47 3.82 -10.57 11.91
C GLY A 47 3.70 -12.09 12.09
N ALA A 48 4.81 -12.79 12.33
CA ALA A 48 4.83 -14.26 12.44
C ALA A 48 4.54 -14.87 13.82
N ASP A 49 4.16 -16.15 13.76
CA ASP A 49 3.69 -17.06 14.81
C ASP A 49 4.82 -17.59 15.71
N PRO A 50 4.63 -17.69 17.05
CA PRO A 50 5.53 -18.40 17.99
C PRO A 50 6.10 -19.74 17.53
N GLU A 51 5.39 -20.47 16.66
CA GLU A 51 5.79 -21.79 16.14
C GLU A 51 7.10 -21.77 15.32
N GLN A 52 7.37 -20.70 14.57
CA GLN A 52 8.58 -20.59 13.74
C GLN A 52 9.87 -20.43 14.55
N ILE A 53 9.78 -19.82 15.74
CA ILE A 53 10.91 -19.69 16.66
C ILE A 53 11.33 -21.06 17.19
N GLU A 54 10.35 -21.95 17.44
CA GLU A 54 10.57 -23.29 17.96
C GLU A 54 11.30 -24.18 16.95
N ASP A 55 10.94 -24.08 15.67
CA ASP A 55 11.62 -24.81 14.61
C ASP A 55 13.07 -24.35 14.38
N MET A 56 13.35 -23.05 14.51
CA MET A 56 14.73 -22.54 14.44
C MET A 56 15.58 -22.99 15.63
N LEU A 57 14.99 -23.12 16.82
CA LEU A 57 15.68 -23.59 18.02
C LEU A 57 16.05 -25.09 17.92
N LYS A 58 15.23 -25.90 17.24
CA LYS A 58 15.52 -27.33 16.97
C LYS A 58 16.75 -27.53 16.08
N LEU A 59 17.12 -26.53 15.27
CA LEU A 59 18.28 -26.58 14.37
C LEU A 59 19.62 -26.27 15.09
N VAL A 60 19.61 -25.97 16.38
CA VAL A 60 20.82 -25.75 17.16
C VAL A 60 21.39 -27.09 17.63
N VAL A 61 22.53 -27.48 17.05
CA VAL A 61 23.18 -28.78 17.28
C VAL A 61 24.23 -28.73 18.40
N ASP A 62 24.67 -27.53 18.79
CA ASP A 62 25.67 -27.31 19.84
C ASP A 62 25.11 -27.72 21.22
N LYS A 63 25.85 -28.58 21.94
CA LYS A 63 25.40 -29.18 23.21
C LYS A 63 25.24 -28.17 24.36
N GLU A 64 26.11 -27.17 24.46
CA GLU A 64 26.05 -26.16 25.52
C GLU A 64 24.92 -25.16 25.24
N LYS A 65 24.77 -24.76 23.97
CA LYS A 65 23.65 -23.95 23.52
C LYS A 65 22.33 -24.70 23.63
N LYS A 66 22.29 -26.00 23.35
CA LYS A 66 21.10 -26.84 23.52
C LYS A 66 20.66 -26.93 24.97
N LYS A 67 21.59 -27.04 25.92
CA LYS A 67 21.27 -26.98 27.36
C LYS A 67 20.69 -25.62 27.76
N ARG A 68 21.25 -24.50 27.25
CA ARG A 68 20.66 -23.16 27.44
C ARG A 68 19.28 -23.04 26.76
N ILE A 69 19.07 -23.71 25.62
CA ILE A 69 17.78 -23.81 24.91
C ILE A 69 16.78 -24.72 25.62
N ASP A 70 17.15 -25.62 26.52
CA ASP A 70 16.15 -26.43 27.21
C ASP A 70 15.54 -25.66 28.40
N GLU A 71 16.31 -24.73 29.01
CA GLU A 71 15.87 -23.91 30.15
C GLU A 71 15.18 -22.59 29.73
N TYR A 72 15.49 -22.09 28.54
CA TYR A 72 15.06 -20.79 28.01
C TYR A 72 13.61 -20.72 27.47
N PRO A 73 13.09 -21.69 26.69
CA PRO A 73 11.78 -21.65 26.05
C PRO A 73 10.60 -21.58 27.01
N PRO A 74 10.51 -22.30 28.13
CA PRO A 74 9.29 -22.28 28.94
C PRO A 74 9.07 -20.91 29.59
N VAL A 75 10.13 -20.23 30.03
CA VAL A 75 10.05 -18.90 30.65
C VAL A 75 9.76 -17.84 29.60
N CYS A 76 10.52 -17.81 28.50
CA CYS A 76 10.31 -16.83 27.45
C CYS A 76 8.99 -17.05 26.71
N ARG A 77 8.55 -18.30 26.47
CA ARG A 77 7.23 -18.62 25.89
C ARG A 77 6.11 -18.02 26.72
N LYS A 78 6.16 -18.12 28.05
CA LYS A 78 5.15 -17.53 28.93
C LYS A 78 5.18 -15.99 28.90
N ILE A 79 6.36 -15.37 28.84
CA ILE A 79 6.50 -13.91 28.70
C ILE A 79 5.95 -13.43 27.34
N TYR A 80 6.31 -14.11 26.25
CA TYR A 80 5.80 -13.82 24.91
C TYR A 80 4.30 -14.09 24.79
N ALA A 81 3.77 -15.15 25.42
CA ALA A 81 2.34 -15.43 25.47
C ALA A 81 1.57 -14.35 26.22
N ALA A 82 2.03 -13.92 27.40
CA ALA A 82 1.43 -12.82 28.16
C ALA A 82 1.43 -11.50 27.36
N MET A 83 2.50 -11.24 26.60
CA MET A 83 2.58 -10.09 25.70
C MET A 83 1.71 -10.22 24.45
N ASN A 84 1.57 -11.43 23.89
CA ASN A 84 0.71 -11.69 22.73
C ASN A 84 -0.78 -11.64 23.10
N GLU A 85 -1.17 -12.14 24.27
CA GLU A 85 -2.50 -11.92 24.85
C GLU A 85 -2.78 -10.43 25.03
N ARG A 86 -1.76 -9.66 25.46
CA ARG A 86 -1.86 -8.21 25.54
C ARG A 86 -1.92 -7.54 24.16
N ARG A 87 -1.15 -7.95 23.15
CA ARG A 87 -1.31 -7.45 21.77
C ARG A 87 -2.75 -7.70 21.29
N LYS A 88 -3.28 -8.90 21.50
CA LYS A 88 -4.69 -9.22 21.21
C LYS A 88 -5.69 -8.34 21.99
N ARG A 89 -5.35 -7.86 23.20
CA ARG A 89 -6.21 -6.98 24.02
C ARG A 89 -5.99 -5.48 23.79
N ASN A 90 -4.79 -5.03 23.42
CA ASN A 90 -4.38 -3.62 23.35
C ASN A 90 -4.25 -3.06 21.93
N ASP A 91 -4.38 -3.87 20.87
CA ASP A 91 -4.20 -3.41 19.49
C ASP A 91 -5.47 -2.83 18.83
N HIS A 92 -6.57 -2.65 19.59
CA HIS A 92 -7.84 -2.17 19.03
C HIS A 92 -8.55 -1.09 19.87
N ASN A 93 -7.82 -0.12 20.43
CA ASN A 93 -8.52 1.11 20.82
C ASN A 93 -8.90 1.88 19.54
N LEU A 94 -10.16 2.26 19.44
CA LEU A 94 -10.74 3.02 18.33
C LEU A 94 -9.96 4.32 18.07
N GLU A 95 -9.40 4.90 19.13
CA GLU A 95 -8.55 6.09 19.05
C GLU A 95 -7.26 5.86 18.23
N SER A 96 -6.64 4.69 18.37
CA SER A 96 -5.46 4.32 17.56
C SER A 96 -5.81 4.26 16.07
N TYR A 97 -6.97 3.68 15.75
CA TYR A 97 -7.49 3.63 14.38
C TYR A 97 -7.74 5.02 13.82
N PHE A 98 -8.30 5.95 14.60
CA PHE A 98 -8.51 7.34 14.17
C PHE A 98 -7.23 8.11 13.89
N GLN A 99 -6.10 7.73 14.50
CA GLN A 99 -4.82 8.38 14.27
C GLN A 99 -4.03 7.77 13.11
N THR A 100 -4.27 6.50 12.78
CA THR A 100 -3.45 5.74 11.81
C THR A 100 -4.21 5.43 10.52
N TYR A 101 -5.28 4.65 10.60
CA TYR A 101 -5.99 4.09 9.43
C TYR A 101 -7.26 4.88 9.04
N LEU A 102 -7.71 5.78 9.91
CA LEU A 102 -8.93 6.56 9.78
C LEU A 102 -8.66 8.05 10.05
N SER A 103 -7.43 8.51 9.78
CA SER A 103 -7.02 9.91 10.00
C SER A 103 -7.76 10.87 9.07
N TRP A 104 -8.25 10.35 7.95
CA TRP A 104 -9.02 11.05 6.94
C TRP A 104 -10.47 11.37 7.34
N LEU A 105 -10.99 10.76 8.41
CA LEU A 105 -12.31 11.09 8.94
C LEU A 105 -12.30 12.48 9.61
N THR A 106 -13.39 13.22 9.43
CA THR A 106 -13.65 14.45 10.18
C THR A 106 -13.96 14.14 11.65
N ASP A 107 -13.80 15.13 12.54
CA ASP A 107 -14.07 14.93 13.97
C ASP A 107 -15.54 14.54 14.23
N ALA A 108 -16.48 15.14 13.48
CA ALA A 108 -17.90 14.75 13.54
C ALA A 108 -18.12 13.28 13.14
N GLN A 109 -17.45 12.80 12.10
CA GLN A 109 -17.52 11.40 11.68
C GLN A 109 -16.89 10.46 12.72
N LYS A 110 -15.76 10.85 13.32
CA LYS A 110 -15.12 10.09 14.40
C LYS A 110 -16.04 9.97 15.61
N ASP A 111 -16.70 11.06 16.00
CA ASP A 111 -17.64 11.07 17.12
C ASP A 111 -18.90 10.23 16.84
N GLU A 112 -19.40 10.22 15.61
CA GLU A 112 -20.47 9.29 15.22
C GLU A 112 -20.03 7.83 15.34
N ILE A 113 -18.81 7.49 14.91
CA ILE A 113 -18.26 6.14 15.07
C ILE A 113 -18.05 5.76 16.55
N LYS A 114 -17.62 6.70 17.40
CA LYS A 114 -17.54 6.50 18.86
C LYS A 114 -18.92 6.19 19.44
N LYS A 115 -19.92 6.98 19.08
CA LYS A 115 -21.30 6.81 19.52
C LYS A 115 -21.86 5.45 19.11
N MET A 116 -21.64 5.03 17.86
CA MET A 116 -22.04 3.69 17.40
C MET A 116 -21.41 2.58 18.24
N LYS A 117 -20.14 2.73 18.63
CA LYS A 117 -19.45 1.76 19.49
C LYS A 117 -20.02 1.74 20.92
N GLU A 118 -20.34 2.90 21.48
CA GLU A 118 -20.96 3.05 22.81
C GLU A 118 -22.38 2.47 22.85
N GLU A 119 -23.13 2.63 21.76
CA GLU A 119 -24.46 2.03 21.56
C GLU A 119 -24.40 0.51 21.31
N GLY A 120 -23.21 -0.09 21.29
CA GLY A 120 -23.02 -1.53 21.10
C GLY A 120 -23.29 -2.01 19.67
N LYS A 121 -23.20 -1.14 18.66
CA LYS A 121 -23.28 -1.53 17.25
C LYS A 121 -22.20 -2.55 16.91
N SER A 122 -22.50 -3.44 15.97
CA SER A 122 -21.55 -4.47 15.57
C SER A 122 -20.33 -3.83 14.89
N LYS A 123 -19.19 -4.54 14.92
CA LYS A 123 -18.00 -4.12 14.17
C LYS A 123 -18.29 -3.97 12.67
N MET A 124 -19.20 -4.79 12.14
CA MET A 124 -19.62 -4.76 10.75
C MET A 124 -20.38 -3.48 10.43
N ASP A 125 -21.34 -3.07 11.27
CA ASP A 125 -22.08 -1.81 11.10
C ASP A 125 -21.14 -0.59 11.12
N ILE A 126 -20.15 -0.61 12.02
CA ILE A 126 -19.14 0.45 12.13
C ILE A 126 -18.27 0.49 10.86
N GLN A 127 -17.80 -0.66 10.37
CA GLN A 127 -17.00 -0.71 9.14
C GLN A 127 -17.80 -0.27 7.91
N LYS A 128 -19.07 -0.67 7.82
CA LYS A 128 -19.98 -0.22 6.77
C LYS A 128 -20.12 1.30 6.75
N LYS A 129 -20.31 1.91 7.92
CA LYS A 129 -20.38 3.37 8.03
C LYS A 129 -19.08 4.06 7.61
N ILE A 130 -17.93 3.50 7.96
CA ILE A 130 -16.61 4.00 7.50
C ILE A 130 -16.52 3.91 5.97
N PHE A 131 -16.99 2.82 5.38
CA PHE A 131 -17.00 2.67 3.93
C PHE A 131 -17.95 3.65 3.24
N ASP A 132 -19.13 3.92 3.81
CA ASP A 132 -20.03 4.95 3.29
C ASP A 132 -19.35 6.33 3.24
N TYR A 133 -18.60 6.69 4.29
CA TYR A 133 -17.80 7.91 4.28
C TYR A 133 -16.75 7.89 3.17
N PHE A 134 -16.05 6.79 2.97
CA PHE A 134 -15.07 6.64 1.89
C PHE A 134 -15.71 6.81 0.51
N GLU A 135 -16.90 6.24 0.29
CA GLU A 135 -17.60 6.34 -0.99
C GLU A 135 -17.96 7.78 -1.34
N SER A 136 -18.35 8.57 -0.34
CA SER A 136 -18.67 10.00 -0.49
C SER A 136 -17.47 10.89 -0.82
N LEU A 137 -16.23 10.41 -0.61
CA LEU A 137 -15.03 11.17 -0.93
C LEU A 137 -14.75 11.22 -2.43
N THR A 138 -14.14 12.32 -2.86
CA THR A 138 -13.62 12.53 -4.22
C THR A 138 -12.18 13.08 -4.16
N GLY A 139 -11.50 13.10 -5.31
CA GLY A 139 -10.18 13.71 -5.47
C GLY A 139 -9.11 13.15 -4.52
N ASP A 140 -8.26 14.04 -4.00
CA ASP A 140 -7.11 13.65 -3.18
C ASP A 140 -7.49 13.11 -1.80
N LYS A 141 -8.63 13.55 -1.24
CA LYS A 141 -9.16 12.98 0.01
C LYS A 141 -9.49 11.49 -0.16
N LYS A 142 -10.11 11.11 -1.28
CA LYS A 142 -10.41 9.69 -1.58
C LYS A 142 -9.13 8.87 -1.73
N LYS A 143 -8.08 9.43 -2.35
CA LYS A 143 -6.78 8.75 -2.49
C LYS A 143 -6.11 8.51 -1.15
N LYS A 144 -6.05 9.51 -0.28
CA LYS A 144 -5.47 9.38 1.08
C LYS A 144 -6.24 8.34 1.89
N ALA A 145 -7.58 8.41 1.85
CA ALA A 145 -8.43 7.44 2.54
C ALA A 145 -8.21 6.00 2.01
N ALA A 146 -8.07 5.82 0.69
CA ALA A 146 -7.77 4.51 0.10
C ALA A 146 -6.44 3.94 0.61
N GLU A 147 -5.40 4.76 0.74
CA GLU A 147 -4.09 4.31 1.27
C GLU A 147 -4.17 3.82 2.70
N GLU A 148 -4.92 4.53 3.54
CA GLU A 148 -5.10 4.16 4.95
C GLU A 148 -6.02 2.93 5.10
N LEU A 149 -7.09 2.82 4.29
CA LEU A 149 -8.03 1.70 4.35
C LEU A 149 -7.52 0.40 3.70
N GLN A 150 -6.49 0.47 2.86
CA GLN A 150 -5.97 -0.71 2.15
C GLN A 150 -5.58 -1.83 3.10
N GLU A 151 -5.00 -1.48 4.25
CA GLU A 151 -4.54 -2.46 5.23
C GLU A 151 -5.73 -3.13 5.93
N GLY A 152 -6.78 -2.36 6.22
CA GLY A 152 -8.07 -2.90 6.68
C GLY A 152 -8.64 -3.94 5.72
N CYS A 153 -8.61 -3.66 4.41
CA CYS A 153 -9.03 -4.62 3.38
C CYS A 153 -8.16 -5.88 3.33
N ARG A 154 -6.85 -5.76 3.55
CA ARG A 154 -5.95 -6.93 3.62
C ARG A 154 -6.23 -7.79 4.84
N MET A 155 -6.45 -7.18 6.01
CA MET A 155 -6.81 -7.90 7.22
C MET A 155 -8.16 -8.62 7.07
N ALA A 156 -9.16 -7.95 6.49
CA ALA A 156 -10.47 -8.55 6.22
C ALA A 156 -10.34 -9.75 5.27
N LEU A 157 -9.58 -9.59 4.19
CA LEU A 157 -9.32 -10.68 3.25
C LEU A 157 -8.64 -11.86 3.93
N ARG A 158 -7.60 -11.61 4.75
CA ARG A 158 -6.90 -12.62 5.56
C ARG A 158 -7.85 -13.36 6.52
N GLU A 159 -8.76 -12.66 7.17
CA GLU A 159 -9.76 -13.26 8.08
C GLU A 159 -10.75 -14.16 7.32
N ILE A 160 -11.20 -13.72 6.13
CA ILE A 160 -12.14 -14.46 5.29
C ILE A 160 -11.48 -15.74 4.76
N VAL A 161 -10.36 -15.63 4.06
CA VAL A 161 -9.74 -16.75 3.32
C VAL A 161 -8.83 -17.63 4.19
N GLY A 162 -8.44 -17.14 5.37
CA GLY A 162 -7.51 -17.80 6.28
C GLY A 162 -6.03 -17.57 5.93
N GLU A 163 -5.14 -17.90 6.87
CA GLU A 163 -3.70 -17.61 6.79
C GLU A 163 -3.00 -18.30 5.62
N GLU A 164 -3.36 -19.56 5.36
CA GLU A 164 -2.73 -20.38 4.32
C GLU A 164 -2.96 -19.76 2.94
N LYS A 165 -4.24 -19.48 2.61
CA LYS A 165 -4.61 -18.86 1.34
C LYS A 165 -4.06 -17.42 1.24
N TRP A 166 -4.05 -16.67 2.33
CA TRP A 166 -3.45 -15.33 2.39
C TRP A 166 -1.95 -15.36 2.07
N THR A 167 -1.21 -16.34 2.59
CA THR A 167 0.24 -16.49 2.38
C THR A 167 0.54 -16.78 0.91
N VAL A 168 -0.21 -17.69 0.28
CA VAL A 168 -0.10 -17.98 -1.16
C VAL A 168 -0.36 -16.72 -1.98
N MET A 169 -1.41 -15.96 -1.64
CA MET A 169 -1.73 -14.72 -2.35
C MET A 169 -0.63 -13.66 -2.19
N ARG A 170 0.00 -13.57 -1.01
CA ARG A 170 1.11 -12.65 -0.74
C ARG A 170 2.32 -12.97 -1.60
N GLN A 171 2.67 -14.25 -1.75
CA GLN A 171 3.79 -14.70 -2.57
C GLN A 171 3.58 -14.41 -4.07
N MET A 172 2.33 -14.44 -4.54
CA MET A 172 1.99 -14.11 -5.92
C MET A 172 2.02 -12.62 -6.22
N LYS A 173 1.99 -11.74 -5.21
CA LYS A 173 1.83 -10.28 -5.41
C LYS A 173 2.93 -9.66 -6.28
N ASP A 174 4.16 -10.18 -6.18
CA ASP A 174 5.31 -9.60 -6.86
C ASP A 174 5.48 -10.11 -8.30
N SER A 175 4.80 -11.20 -8.66
CA SER A 175 4.87 -11.84 -9.99
C SER A 175 3.56 -11.81 -10.78
N ALA A 176 2.42 -11.61 -10.11
CA ALA A 176 1.10 -11.63 -10.72
C ALA A 176 0.60 -10.23 -11.06
N THR A 177 -0.08 -10.12 -12.20
CA THR A 177 -0.80 -8.91 -12.59
C THR A 177 -1.96 -8.63 -11.64
N PRO A 178 -2.42 -7.37 -11.52
CA PRO A 178 -3.60 -7.02 -10.72
C PRO A 178 -4.85 -7.83 -11.12
N LYS A 179 -4.97 -8.19 -12.40
CA LYS A 179 -6.08 -8.99 -12.92
C LYS A 179 -5.99 -10.44 -12.43
N GLU A 180 -4.81 -11.04 -12.46
CA GLU A 180 -4.57 -12.40 -11.94
C GLU A 180 -4.79 -12.47 -10.43
N LEU A 181 -4.30 -11.47 -9.68
CA LEU A 181 -4.56 -11.37 -8.23
C LEU A 181 -6.06 -11.25 -7.95
N SER A 182 -6.78 -10.40 -8.69
CA SER A 182 -8.22 -10.26 -8.53
C SER A 182 -8.95 -11.58 -8.83
N MET A 183 -8.58 -12.29 -9.90
CA MET A 183 -9.19 -13.59 -10.22
C MET A 183 -8.91 -14.63 -9.13
N LYS A 184 -7.69 -14.64 -8.58
CA LYS A 184 -7.34 -15.56 -7.50
C LYS A 184 -8.16 -15.28 -6.23
N VAL A 185 -8.38 -14.02 -5.90
CA VAL A 185 -9.25 -13.64 -4.77
C VAL A 185 -10.69 -14.13 -4.99
N GLU A 186 -11.24 -13.97 -6.20
CA GLU A 186 -12.59 -14.49 -6.51
C GLU A 186 -12.68 -16.02 -6.42
N GLU A 187 -11.64 -16.73 -6.85
CA GLU A 187 -11.55 -18.18 -6.68
C GLU A 187 -11.56 -18.57 -5.20
N MET A 188 -10.76 -17.88 -4.37
CA MET A 188 -10.73 -18.13 -2.93
C MET A 188 -12.08 -17.87 -2.25
N PHE A 189 -12.84 -16.87 -2.70
CA PHE A 189 -14.17 -16.56 -2.19
C PHE A 189 -15.21 -17.64 -2.53
N LYS A 190 -15.10 -18.31 -3.68
CA LYS A 190 -16.01 -19.41 -4.03
C LYS A 190 -15.91 -20.60 -3.09
N ASP A 191 -14.71 -20.85 -2.56
CA ASP A 191 -14.46 -21.93 -1.61
C ASP A 191 -14.97 -21.62 -0.18
N VAL A 192 -15.37 -20.37 0.09
CA VAL A 192 -15.87 -19.97 1.41
C VAL A 192 -17.31 -20.45 1.56
N VAL A 193 -17.52 -21.46 2.41
CA VAL A 193 -18.85 -22.03 2.71
C VAL A 193 -19.48 -21.45 3.98
N ASP A 194 -18.66 -20.82 4.84
CA ASP A 194 -19.09 -20.22 6.10
C ASP A 194 -19.98 -18.99 5.85
N LYS A 195 -21.13 -18.94 6.55
CA LYS A 195 -22.17 -17.94 6.32
C LYS A 195 -21.73 -16.54 6.77
N ASP A 196 -21.06 -16.43 7.92
CA ASP A 196 -20.61 -15.15 8.47
C ASP A 196 -19.48 -14.57 7.61
N LYS A 197 -18.61 -15.44 7.06
CA LYS A 197 -17.58 -15.04 6.10
C LYS A 197 -18.17 -14.63 4.75
N LYS A 198 -19.24 -15.28 4.28
CA LYS A 198 -19.95 -14.86 3.06
C LYS A 198 -20.55 -13.46 3.21
N GLU A 199 -21.19 -13.18 4.34
CA GLU A 199 -21.73 -11.84 4.62
C GLU A 199 -20.61 -10.77 4.61
N LYS A 200 -19.44 -11.09 5.20
CA LYS A 200 -18.27 -10.21 5.11
C LYS A 200 -17.76 -10.01 3.68
N ILE A 201 -17.79 -11.05 2.83
CA ILE A 201 -17.42 -10.93 1.42
C ILE A 201 -18.38 -9.96 0.72
N ASP A 202 -19.69 -10.14 0.90
CA ASP A 202 -20.71 -9.33 0.23
C ASP A 202 -20.62 -7.85 0.63
N GLU A 203 -20.37 -7.56 1.90
CA GLU A 203 -20.24 -6.19 2.40
C GLU A 203 -18.88 -5.56 2.05
N TYR A 204 -17.76 -6.29 2.17
CA TYR A 204 -16.42 -5.68 2.10
C TYR A 204 -15.78 -5.78 0.73
N ALA A 205 -16.00 -6.87 -0.02
CA ALA A 205 -15.33 -7.08 -1.30
C ALA A 205 -15.60 -5.95 -2.31
N PRO A 206 -16.83 -5.43 -2.49
CA PRO A 206 -17.08 -4.34 -3.44
C PRO A 206 -16.28 -3.08 -3.12
N VAL A 207 -16.24 -2.67 -1.85
CA VAL A 207 -15.54 -1.47 -1.42
C VAL A 207 -14.03 -1.67 -1.48
N CYS A 208 -13.52 -2.83 -1.04
CA CYS A 208 -12.11 -3.16 -1.12
C CYS A 208 -11.58 -3.20 -2.56
N ARG A 209 -12.38 -3.69 -3.52
CA ARG A 209 -12.03 -3.59 -4.96
C ARG A 209 -11.87 -2.13 -5.39
N LYS A 210 -12.78 -1.24 -4.99
CA LYS A 210 -12.67 0.20 -5.29
C LYS A 210 -11.41 0.82 -4.66
N ILE A 211 -11.10 0.49 -3.40
CA ILE A 211 -9.89 0.95 -2.69
C ILE A 211 -8.63 0.52 -3.45
N PHE A 212 -8.52 -0.76 -3.80
CA PHE A 212 -7.36 -1.26 -4.55
C PHE A 212 -7.27 -0.68 -5.96
N ALA A 213 -8.40 -0.42 -6.63
CA ALA A 213 -8.40 0.27 -7.93
C ALA A 213 -7.85 1.70 -7.83
N VAL A 214 -8.28 2.48 -6.83
CA VAL A 214 -7.75 3.84 -6.58
C VAL A 214 -6.24 3.83 -6.33
N ILE A 215 -5.76 2.87 -5.52
CA ILE A 215 -4.32 2.71 -5.24
C ILE A 215 -3.57 2.30 -6.50
N HIS A 216 -4.12 1.38 -7.29
CA HIS A 216 -3.51 0.92 -8.52
C HIS A 216 -3.41 2.04 -9.56
N GLU A 217 -4.46 2.85 -9.74
CA GLU A 217 -4.41 4.03 -10.61
C GLU A 217 -3.36 5.03 -10.15
N ARG A 218 -3.22 5.25 -8.85
CA ARG A 218 -2.16 6.11 -8.32
C ARG A 218 -0.78 5.50 -8.56
N ARG A 219 -0.60 4.19 -8.39
CA ARG A 219 0.67 3.52 -8.69
C ARG A 219 1.00 3.60 -10.17
N LYS A 220 0.04 3.42 -11.07
CA LYS A 220 0.22 3.64 -12.50
C LYS A 220 0.61 5.09 -12.81
N ARG A 221 0.00 6.06 -12.12
CA ARG A 221 0.40 7.48 -12.20
C ARG A 221 1.77 7.77 -11.57
N ASN A 222 2.19 7.00 -10.57
CA ASN A 222 3.53 7.10 -9.95
C ASN A 222 4.58 6.28 -10.71
N ASP A 223 4.17 5.36 -11.58
CA ASP A 223 5.01 4.65 -12.56
C ASP A 223 5.42 5.60 -13.71
N HIS A 224 4.80 6.78 -13.78
CA HIS A 224 5.34 7.99 -14.39
C HIS A 224 6.34 8.70 -13.46
N ASN A 225 7.21 7.93 -12.79
CA ASN A 225 8.35 8.53 -12.14
C ASN A 225 9.28 9.13 -13.22
N LEU A 226 10.12 10.08 -12.81
CA LEU A 226 10.99 10.79 -13.74
C LEU A 226 11.95 9.82 -14.49
N GLU A 227 12.33 8.71 -13.86
CA GLU A 227 13.18 7.67 -14.43
C GLU A 227 12.48 6.91 -15.57
N SER A 228 11.19 6.60 -15.43
CA SER A 228 10.35 6.02 -16.49
C SER A 228 10.27 6.94 -17.71
N TYR A 229 10.10 8.25 -17.49
CA TYR A 229 10.16 9.23 -18.58
C TYR A 229 11.53 9.25 -19.27
N PHE A 230 12.63 9.17 -18.52
CA PHE A 230 13.98 9.11 -19.10
C PHE A 230 14.28 7.86 -19.91
N GLN A 231 13.57 6.76 -19.67
CA GLN A 231 13.74 5.51 -20.42
C GLN A 231 12.83 5.42 -21.65
N THR A 232 11.71 6.16 -21.65
CA THR A 232 10.66 6.04 -22.68
C THR A 232 10.58 7.28 -23.58
N TYR A 233 10.08 8.41 -23.04
CA TYR A 233 9.75 9.62 -23.81
C TYR A 233 10.88 10.64 -23.89
N LEU A 234 11.88 10.51 -23.01
CA LEU A 234 13.01 11.41 -22.85
C LEU A 234 14.34 10.65 -22.97
N SER A 235 14.36 9.55 -23.72
CA SER A 235 15.56 8.70 -23.88
C SER A 235 16.67 9.41 -24.64
N TRP A 236 16.30 10.42 -25.43
CA TRP A 236 17.18 11.31 -26.18
C TRP A 236 17.97 12.31 -25.33
N LEU A 237 17.60 12.50 -24.05
CA LEU A 237 18.39 13.31 -23.13
C LEU A 237 19.70 12.61 -22.78
N THR A 238 20.77 13.39 -22.69
CA THR A 238 22.05 12.92 -22.13
C THR A 238 21.94 12.73 -20.61
N ASP A 239 22.80 11.90 -20.03
CA ASP A 239 22.77 11.66 -18.58
C ASP A 239 22.98 12.94 -17.77
N ALA A 240 23.84 13.85 -18.23
CA ALA A 240 24.02 15.17 -17.62
C ALA A 240 22.73 16.01 -17.63
N GLN A 241 21.96 15.98 -18.71
CA GLN A 241 20.66 16.67 -18.80
C GLN A 241 19.62 16.00 -17.90
N LYS A 242 19.62 14.66 -17.80
CA LYS A 242 18.74 13.92 -16.89
C LYS A 242 19.04 14.27 -15.43
N ASP A 243 20.30 14.37 -15.06
CA ASP A 243 20.71 14.75 -13.70
C ASP A 243 20.35 16.20 -13.37
N GLU A 244 20.45 17.13 -14.33
CA GLU A 244 19.98 18.50 -14.15
C GLU A 244 18.46 18.55 -13.91
N ILE A 245 17.68 17.76 -14.64
CA ILE A 245 16.23 17.63 -14.43
C ILE A 245 15.90 16.97 -13.08
N LYS A 246 16.66 15.96 -12.64
CA LYS A 246 16.53 15.35 -11.31
C LYS A 246 16.75 16.40 -10.21
N LYS A 247 17.83 17.17 -10.32
CA LYS A 247 18.18 18.23 -9.38
C LYS A 247 17.10 19.32 -9.33
N MET A 248 16.56 19.76 -10.47
CA MET A 248 15.45 20.72 -10.50
C MET A 248 14.23 20.20 -9.74
N LYS A 249 13.92 18.90 -9.85
CA LYS A 249 12.81 18.28 -9.13
C LYS A 249 13.07 18.22 -7.61
N GLU A 250 14.30 17.89 -7.20
CA GLU A 250 14.72 17.87 -5.79
C GLU A 250 14.71 19.27 -5.16
N GLU A 251 15.09 20.29 -5.92
CA GLU A 251 14.99 21.71 -5.53
C GLU A 251 13.54 22.25 -5.49
N GLY A 252 12.55 21.40 -5.79
CA GLY A 252 11.14 21.78 -5.75
C GLY A 252 10.71 22.71 -6.89
N LYS A 253 11.45 22.76 -8.01
CA LYS A 253 11.03 23.52 -9.20
C LYS A 253 9.69 23.02 -9.71
N SER A 254 8.90 23.93 -10.27
CA SER A 254 7.58 23.58 -10.78
C SER A 254 7.68 22.61 -11.96
N LYS A 255 6.64 21.82 -12.19
CA LYS A 255 6.55 20.97 -13.39
C LYS A 255 6.70 21.78 -14.67
N MET A 256 6.20 23.02 -14.68
CA MET A 256 6.29 23.92 -15.83
C MET A 256 7.74 24.35 -16.10
N ASP A 257 8.52 24.65 -15.06
CA ASP A 257 9.94 24.98 -15.20
C ASP A 257 10.75 23.79 -15.74
N ILE A 258 10.45 22.60 -15.23
CA ILE A 258 11.08 21.34 -15.68
C ILE A 258 10.71 21.05 -17.14
N GLN A 259 9.44 21.19 -17.51
CA GLN A 259 8.98 21.02 -18.89
C GLN A 259 9.65 22.02 -19.83
N LYS A 260 9.72 23.29 -19.44
CA LYS A 260 10.41 24.33 -20.22
C LYS A 260 11.86 23.94 -20.48
N LYS A 261 12.58 23.49 -19.45
CA LYS A 261 13.97 23.04 -19.59
C LYS A 261 14.12 21.86 -20.56
N ILE A 262 13.20 20.89 -20.51
CA ILE A 262 13.17 19.77 -21.47
C ILE A 262 12.96 20.29 -22.90
N PHE A 263 12.06 21.25 -23.10
CA PHE A 263 11.83 21.86 -24.41
C PHE A 263 13.04 22.66 -24.90
N ASP A 264 13.75 23.38 -24.01
CA ASP A 264 14.99 24.08 -24.37
C ASP A 264 16.05 23.09 -24.91
N TYR A 265 16.20 21.91 -24.29
CA TYR A 265 17.08 20.87 -24.81
C TYR A 265 16.60 20.34 -26.16
N PHE A 266 15.29 20.13 -26.34
CA PHE A 266 14.73 19.68 -27.61
C PHE A 266 14.96 20.69 -28.75
N GLU A 267 14.80 21.98 -28.48
CA GLU A 267 15.01 23.04 -29.47
C GLU A 267 16.47 23.10 -29.94
N SER A 268 17.42 22.84 -29.03
CA SER A 268 18.85 22.77 -29.33
C SER A 268 19.27 21.58 -30.21
N LEU A 269 18.41 20.57 -30.36
CA LEU A 269 18.68 19.44 -31.24
C LEU A 269 18.50 19.80 -32.72
N THR A 270 19.26 19.12 -33.57
CA THR A 270 19.19 19.19 -35.02
C THR A 270 19.26 17.79 -35.65
N GLY A 271 18.83 17.68 -36.92
CA GLY A 271 18.89 16.45 -37.70
C GLY A 271 18.10 15.28 -37.09
N ASP A 272 18.63 14.06 -37.26
CA ASP A 272 17.96 12.82 -36.85
C ASP A 272 17.70 12.74 -35.34
N LYS A 273 18.55 13.37 -34.53
CA LYS A 273 18.34 13.46 -33.08
C LYS A 273 17.08 14.25 -32.74
N LYS A 274 16.82 15.36 -33.44
CA LYS A 274 15.60 16.16 -33.25
C LYS A 274 14.36 15.38 -33.69
N LYS A 275 14.45 14.64 -34.80
CA LYS A 275 13.34 13.82 -35.31
C LYS A 275 12.96 12.73 -34.30
N LYS A 276 13.94 11.96 -33.81
CA LYS A 276 13.72 10.93 -32.79
C LYS A 276 13.14 11.51 -31.49
N ALA A 277 13.69 12.63 -31.02
CA ALA A 277 13.18 13.33 -29.85
C ALA A 277 11.73 13.81 -30.04
N ALA A 278 11.37 14.27 -31.24
CA ALA A 278 10.00 14.70 -31.55
C ALA A 278 9.02 13.53 -31.53
N GLU A 279 9.41 12.36 -32.06
CA GLU A 279 8.59 11.14 -32.02
C GLU A 279 8.35 10.66 -30.58
N GLU A 280 9.40 10.63 -29.75
CA GLU A 280 9.30 10.24 -28.34
C GLU A 280 8.48 11.24 -27.51
N LEU A 281 8.71 12.55 -27.69
CA LEU A 281 7.92 13.60 -27.04
C LEU A 281 6.46 13.58 -27.48
N GLN A 282 6.18 13.30 -28.76
CA GLN A 282 4.81 13.17 -29.26
C GLN A 282 4.06 12.06 -28.55
N GLN A 283 4.70 10.90 -28.33
CA GLN A 283 4.10 9.80 -27.56
C GLN A 283 3.82 10.21 -26.11
N GLY A 284 4.75 10.92 -25.47
CA GLY A 284 4.56 11.45 -24.12
C GLY A 284 3.41 12.46 -24.04
N CYS A 285 3.29 13.36 -25.03
CA CYS A 285 2.20 14.32 -25.14
C CYS A 285 0.84 13.65 -25.37
N LEU A 286 0.78 12.60 -26.22
CA LEU A 286 -0.45 11.84 -26.45
C LEU A 286 -0.90 11.10 -25.19
N MET A 287 0.06 10.54 -24.42
CA MET A 287 -0.24 9.95 -23.12
C MET A 287 -0.81 10.99 -22.15
N ALA A 288 -0.15 12.14 -21.99
CA ALA A 288 -0.64 13.21 -21.13
C ALA A 288 -2.02 13.73 -21.55
N LEU A 289 -2.24 13.87 -22.86
CA LEU A 289 -3.54 14.25 -23.40
C LEU A 289 -4.61 13.21 -23.04
N SER A 290 -4.31 11.92 -23.16
CA SER A 290 -5.20 10.82 -22.77
C SER A 290 -5.59 10.86 -21.30
N GLU A 291 -4.69 11.27 -20.42
CA GLU A 291 -5.00 11.46 -19.00
C GLU A 291 -5.95 12.64 -18.76
N ILE A 292 -5.79 13.72 -19.52
CA ILE A 292 -6.61 14.94 -19.38
C ILE A 292 -8.01 14.74 -19.95
N ILE A 293 -8.11 14.21 -21.17
CA ILE A 293 -9.39 14.12 -21.90
C ILE A 293 -10.08 12.76 -21.75
N GLY A 294 -9.38 11.74 -21.23
CA GLY A 294 -9.87 10.37 -21.09
C GLY A 294 -9.73 9.53 -22.37
N ASN A 295 -9.66 8.21 -22.18
CA ASN A 295 -9.42 7.24 -23.28
C ASN A 295 -10.49 7.29 -24.38
N GLU A 296 -11.75 7.55 -24.04
CA GLU A 296 -12.86 7.62 -24.99
C GLU A 296 -12.67 8.76 -25.99
N LYS A 297 -12.30 9.96 -25.51
CA LYS A 297 -12.03 11.12 -26.39
C LYS A 297 -10.74 10.94 -27.20
N MET A 298 -9.76 10.20 -26.68
CA MET A 298 -8.57 9.83 -27.45
C MET A 298 -8.87 8.88 -28.61
N LEU A 299 -9.81 7.93 -28.44
CA LEU A 299 -10.25 7.08 -29.53
C LEU A 299 -10.93 7.90 -30.63
N MET A 300 -11.78 8.88 -30.27
CA MET A 300 -12.37 9.80 -31.24
C MET A 300 -11.31 10.60 -32.01
N LEU A 301 -10.27 11.11 -31.34
CA LEU A 301 -9.17 11.81 -32.01
C LEU A 301 -8.41 10.90 -32.98
N LYS A 302 -8.24 9.62 -32.63
CA LYS A 302 -7.61 8.63 -33.50
C LYS A 302 -8.46 8.36 -34.74
N GLU A 303 -9.77 8.19 -34.60
CA GLU A 303 -10.70 8.00 -35.72
C GLU A 303 -10.73 9.22 -36.66
N ILE A 304 -10.68 10.43 -36.12
CA ILE A 304 -10.59 11.67 -36.91
C ILE A 304 -9.27 11.73 -37.68
N LYS A 305 -8.16 11.35 -37.04
CA LYS A 305 -6.85 11.27 -37.72
C LYS A 305 -6.85 10.20 -38.82
N ASP A 306 -7.40 9.02 -38.55
CA ASP A 306 -7.41 7.88 -39.46
C ASP A 306 -8.37 8.09 -40.65
N SER A 307 -9.37 8.97 -40.51
CA SER A 307 -10.24 9.42 -41.62
C SER A 307 -9.60 10.50 -42.51
N GLY A 308 -8.33 10.85 -42.27
CA GLY A 308 -7.58 11.78 -43.11
C GLY A 308 -7.87 13.26 -42.83
N ALA A 309 -8.38 13.59 -41.64
CA ALA A 309 -8.60 14.98 -41.25
C ALA A 309 -7.31 15.80 -41.29
N ASP A 310 -7.42 17.04 -41.76
CA ASP A 310 -6.31 17.98 -41.79
C ASP A 310 -5.83 18.31 -40.36
N PRO A 311 -4.52 18.53 -40.12
CA PRO A 311 -3.97 18.84 -38.80
C PRO A 311 -4.68 20.00 -38.07
N GLU A 312 -5.19 21.00 -38.80
CA GLU A 312 -5.91 22.11 -38.19
C GLU A 312 -7.26 21.67 -37.59
N GLN A 313 -7.95 20.75 -38.25
CA GLN A 313 -9.21 20.18 -37.75
C GLN A 313 -8.98 19.36 -36.48
N ILE A 314 -7.89 18.58 -36.45
CA ILE A 314 -7.47 17.84 -35.26
C ILE A 314 -7.15 18.81 -34.12
N ARG A 315 -6.42 19.91 -34.41
CA ARG A 315 -6.08 20.93 -33.42
C ARG A 315 -7.32 21.56 -32.79
N MET A 316 -8.27 22.04 -33.60
CA MET A 316 -9.52 22.62 -33.09
C MET A 316 -10.29 21.63 -32.22
N LYS A 317 -10.34 20.35 -32.63
CA LYS A 317 -11.04 19.33 -31.86
C LYS A 317 -10.39 19.07 -30.50
N VAL A 318 -9.05 19.04 -30.44
CA VAL A 318 -8.30 18.93 -29.18
C VAL A 318 -8.57 20.14 -28.28
N GLU A 319 -8.54 21.36 -28.82
CA GLU A 319 -8.83 22.59 -28.06
C GLU A 319 -10.24 22.58 -27.47
N ASP A 320 -11.25 22.17 -28.23
CA ASP A 320 -12.62 22.04 -27.74
C ASP A 320 -12.75 20.97 -26.65
N MET A 321 -12.10 19.82 -26.83
CA MET A 321 -12.07 18.77 -25.82
C MET A 321 -11.42 19.23 -24.52
N LEU A 322 -10.36 20.04 -24.59
CA LEU A 322 -9.68 20.62 -23.42
C LEU A 322 -10.53 21.68 -22.70
N LYS A 323 -11.21 22.57 -23.44
CA LYS A 323 -12.14 23.56 -22.86
C LYS A 323 -13.25 22.90 -22.04
N LEU A 324 -13.76 21.76 -22.52
CA LEU A 324 -14.81 21.00 -21.82
C LEU A 324 -14.33 20.33 -20.52
N VAL A 325 -13.02 20.03 -20.40
CA VAL A 325 -12.44 19.46 -19.17
C VAL A 325 -12.21 20.54 -18.12
N VAL A 326 -11.68 21.70 -18.52
CA VAL A 326 -11.43 22.85 -17.62
C VAL A 326 -12.73 23.37 -16.96
N ASN A 327 -13.86 23.32 -17.68
CA ASN A 327 -15.15 23.74 -17.12
C ASN A 327 -15.73 22.73 -16.11
N LYS A 328 -15.34 21.46 -16.17
CA LYS A 328 -15.78 20.42 -15.23
C LYS A 328 -15.02 20.44 -13.89
N GLU A 329 -13.80 20.97 -13.85
CA GLU A 329 -13.03 21.10 -12.60
C GLU A 329 -13.40 22.36 -11.79
N LYS A 330 -14.14 23.30 -12.40
CA LYS A 330 -14.61 24.55 -11.77
C LYS A 330 -16.06 24.49 -11.27
N SER A 331 -16.78 23.40 -11.52
CA SER A 331 -18.15 23.13 -11.05
C SER A 331 -18.15 21.99 -10.05
#